data_AF-A0A2T0XG14-F1
#
_entry.id   AF-A0A2T0XG14-F1
#
_cell.length_a   1.000
_cell.length_b   1.000
_cell.length_c   1.000
_cell.angle_alpha   90.00
_cell.angle_beta   90.00
_cell.angle_gamma   90.00
#
_symmetry.space_group_name_H-M   'P 1'
#
loop_
_entity.id
_entity.type
_entity.pdbx_description
1 polymer ?
#
loop_
_entity_poly.entity_id
_entity_poly.type
_entity_poly.pdbx_seq_one_letter_code
_entity_poly.pdbx_strand_id
1 'polypeptide(L)'
;MLDREGYRPNVGIILVNQKNEVFWGKRIREHAWQFPQGGIKYGESPVQAMFRELHEEVGLMPDHVRILGRTRDWLRYDVPDVFIRRESRGHYKGQKQIWFLLRMLGRDNDVCLRATDSPEFDAWRWCEYWIPLDTVIEFKREVYSLALNELSGLIFKKTGEERPVVDTSQMTGD
;
A
#
# COMPACT_ATOMS: atom_id res chain seq x y z
N MET A 1 -12.90 4.01 -14.16
CA MET A 1 -14.32 4.18 -13.80
C MET A 1 -14.38 4.79 -12.41
N LEU A 2 -15.20 5.82 -12.20
CA LEU A 2 -15.46 6.40 -10.89
C LEU A 2 -16.76 5.84 -10.35
N ASP A 3 -16.89 5.75 -9.02
CA ASP A 3 -18.19 5.52 -8.40
C ASP A 3 -19.04 6.80 -8.39
N ARG A 4 -20.26 6.68 -7.87
CA ARG A 4 -21.22 7.79 -7.78
C ARG A 4 -20.75 8.94 -6.89
N GLU A 5 -19.81 8.69 -5.99
CA GLU A 5 -19.29 9.67 -5.04
C GLU A 5 -18.05 10.39 -5.59
N GLY A 6 -17.48 9.94 -6.71
CA GLY A 6 -16.30 10.49 -7.36
C GLY A 6 -15.00 9.76 -7.01
N TYR A 7 -15.05 8.59 -6.36
CA TYR A 7 -13.88 7.80 -6.00
C TYR A 7 -13.59 6.71 -7.03
N ARG A 8 -12.31 6.57 -7.40
CA ARG A 8 -11.85 5.46 -8.23
C ARG A 8 -11.60 4.22 -7.36
N PRO A 9 -12.19 3.05 -7.69
CA PRO A 9 -11.89 1.79 -7.02
C PRO A 9 -10.45 1.33 -7.31
N ASN A 10 -9.73 0.93 -6.27
CA ASN A 10 -8.32 0.61 -6.32
C ASN A 10 -7.98 -0.51 -5.31
N VAL A 11 -6.85 -1.18 -5.51
CA VAL A 11 -6.27 -2.13 -4.56
C VAL A 11 -4.88 -1.65 -4.14
N GLY A 12 -4.58 -1.76 -2.84
CA GLY A 12 -3.23 -1.56 -2.31
C GLY A 12 -2.63 -2.89 -1.86
N ILE A 13 -1.31 -3.02 -1.95
CA ILE A 13 -0.60 -4.27 -1.64
C ILE A 13 0.48 -4.01 -0.59
N ILE A 14 0.32 -4.61 0.58
CA ILE A 14 1.40 -4.74 1.56
C ILE A 14 2.01 -6.13 1.33
N LEU A 15 3.16 -6.17 0.68
CA LEU A 15 3.92 -7.40 0.49
C LEU A 15 4.97 -7.51 1.60
N VAL A 16 4.93 -8.58 2.40
CA VAL A 16 5.93 -8.86 3.44
C VAL A 16 6.82 -10.04 3.10
N ASN A 17 8.12 -9.93 3.42
CA ASN A 17 9.06 -11.05 3.34
C ASN A 17 8.97 -11.94 4.59
N GLN A 18 9.80 -12.98 4.71
CA GLN A 18 9.78 -13.91 5.86
C GLN A 18 10.14 -13.27 7.21
N LYS A 19 10.76 -12.08 7.22
CA LYS A 19 11.10 -11.30 8.43
C LYS A 19 10.03 -10.29 8.83
N ASN A 20 8.86 -10.29 8.16
CA ASN A 20 7.82 -9.28 8.31
C ASN A 20 8.26 -7.87 7.88
N GLU A 21 9.33 -7.74 7.10
CA GLU A 21 9.69 -6.49 6.44
C GLU A 21 8.79 -6.30 5.22
N VAL A 22 8.40 -5.05 4.94
CA VAL A 22 7.49 -4.70 3.85
C VAL A 22 8.27 -4.25 2.61
N PHE A 23 7.73 -4.59 1.44
CA PHE A 23 8.21 -4.08 0.16
C PHE A 23 7.93 -2.58 0.08
N TRP A 24 8.95 -1.81 -0.29
CA TRP A 24 8.85 -0.37 -0.46
C TRP A 24 9.41 0.02 -1.83
N GLY A 25 8.56 0.53 -2.71
CA GLY A 25 8.91 0.87 -4.09
C GLY A 25 9.15 2.37 -4.27
N LYS A 26 10.23 2.74 -4.94
CA LYS A 26 10.53 4.12 -5.33
C LYS A 26 9.89 4.42 -6.68
N ARG A 27 9.05 5.45 -6.74
CA ARG A 27 8.34 5.83 -7.97
C ARG A 27 9.31 6.30 -9.04
N ILE A 28 9.05 5.91 -10.29
CA ILE A 28 9.86 6.35 -11.44
C ILE A 28 9.85 7.88 -11.52
N ARG A 29 11.05 8.47 -11.70
CA ARG A 29 11.26 9.93 -11.87
C ARG A 29 10.80 10.78 -10.67
N GLU A 30 10.53 10.16 -9.53
CA GLU A 30 10.19 10.85 -8.29
C GLU A 30 11.11 10.36 -7.16
N HIS A 31 11.21 11.14 -6.08
CA HIS A 31 11.88 10.73 -4.85
C HIS A 31 10.91 10.12 -3.83
N ALA A 32 9.64 9.97 -4.21
CA ALA A 32 8.60 9.40 -3.37
C ALA A 32 8.64 7.87 -3.39
N TRP A 33 8.37 7.28 -2.23
CA TRP A 33 8.25 5.84 -2.07
C TRP A 33 6.82 5.47 -1.65
N GLN A 34 6.35 4.30 -2.08
CA GLN A 34 5.01 3.83 -1.77
C GLN A 34 4.89 2.31 -1.86
N PHE A 35 3.75 1.79 -1.39
CA PHE A 35 3.31 0.43 -1.67
C PHE A 35 2.78 0.31 -3.11
N PRO A 36 2.85 -0.90 -3.72
CA PRO A 36 2.18 -1.19 -4.98
C PRO A 36 0.67 -0.97 -4.87
N GLN A 37 0.08 -0.36 -5.90
CA GLN A 37 -1.34 -0.06 -5.91
C GLN A 37 -1.86 0.28 -7.30
N GLY A 38 -3.06 -0.21 -7.63
CA GLY A 38 -3.67 0.16 -8.89
C GLY A 38 -5.16 -0.10 -9.01
N GLY A 39 -5.71 0.29 -10.15
CA GLY A 39 -7.15 0.45 -10.31
C GLY A 39 -7.84 -0.85 -10.60
N ILE A 40 -9.02 -1.06 -10.01
CA ILE A 40 -9.86 -2.22 -10.36
C ILE A 40 -10.57 -1.91 -11.68
N LYS A 41 -10.36 -2.77 -12.69
CA LYS A 41 -10.98 -2.64 -14.02
C LYS A 41 -12.45 -3.10 -13.98
N TYR A 42 -13.24 -2.72 -14.99
CA TYR A 42 -14.63 -3.15 -15.07
C TYR A 42 -14.72 -4.69 -15.18
N GLY A 43 -15.58 -5.30 -14.37
CA GLY A 43 -15.74 -6.76 -14.29
C GLY A 43 -14.63 -7.48 -13.52
N GLU A 44 -13.62 -6.77 -13.01
CA GLU A 44 -12.51 -7.34 -12.25
C GLU A 44 -12.87 -7.43 -10.75
N SER A 45 -12.64 -8.58 -10.12
CA SER A 45 -12.70 -8.69 -8.67
C SER A 45 -11.48 -8.03 -8.01
N PRO A 46 -11.55 -7.59 -6.75
CA PRO A 46 -10.39 -7.04 -6.04
C PRO A 46 -9.18 -7.98 -6.02
N VAL A 47 -9.40 -9.30 -5.93
CA VAL A 47 -8.30 -10.28 -5.95
C VAL A 47 -7.64 -10.37 -7.33
N GLN A 48 -8.43 -10.35 -8.41
CA GLN A 48 -7.87 -10.33 -9.78
C GLN A 48 -7.07 -9.04 -10.02
N ALA A 49 -7.61 -7.89 -9.62
CA ALA A 49 -6.92 -6.62 -9.71
C ALA A 49 -5.60 -6.66 -8.93
N MET A 50 -5.62 -7.16 -7.70
CA MET A 50 -4.42 -7.28 -6.88
C MET A 50 -3.33 -8.11 -7.55
N PHE A 51 -3.65 -9.30 -8.09
CA PHE A 51 -2.64 -10.11 -8.77
C PHE A 51 -2.14 -9.49 -10.07
N ARG A 52 -3.02 -8.79 -10.81
CA ARG A 52 -2.61 -8.06 -11.99
C ARG A 52 -1.64 -6.92 -11.64
N GLU A 53 -1.99 -6.08 -10.67
CA GLU A 53 -1.13 -4.97 -10.23
C GLU A 53 0.19 -5.49 -9.63
N LEU A 54 0.15 -6.59 -8.88
CA LEU A 54 1.36 -7.26 -8.37
C LEU A 54 2.30 -7.67 -9.50
N HIS A 55 1.77 -8.25 -10.58
CA HIS A 55 2.57 -8.60 -11.75
C HIS A 55 3.02 -7.36 -12.53
N GLU A 56 2.12 -6.40 -12.78
CA GLU A 56 2.41 -5.19 -13.57
C GLU A 56 3.51 -4.34 -12.92
N GLU A 57 3.48 -4.18 -11.59
CA GLU A 57 4.38 -3.27 -10.86
C GLU A 57 5.60 -3.97 -10.23
N VAL A 58 5.47 -5.25 -9.85
CA VAL A 58 6.48 -5.99 -9.08
C VAL A 58 6.99 -7.23 -9.83
N GLY A 59 6.32 -7.64 -10.91
CA GLY A 59 6.70 -8.82 -11.69
C GLY A 59 6.39 -10.17 -11.03
N LEU A 60 5.74 -10.17 -9.87
CA LEU A 60 5.48 -11.39 -9.11
C LEU A 60 4.22 -12.09 -9.61
N MET A 61 4.31 -13.42 -9.74
CA MET A 61 3.21 -14.31 -10.11
C MET A 61 2.46 -14.81 -8.87
N PRO A 62 1.23 -15.33 -9.03
CA PRO A 62 0.46 -15.89 -7.91
C PRO A 62 1.23 -16.92 -7.07
N ASP A 63 2.03 -17.77 -7.70
CA ASP A 63 2.82 -18.81 -7.02
C ASP A 63 3.99 -18.25 -6.19
N HIS A 64 4.40 -17.00 -6.43
CA HIS A 64 5.45 -16.33 -5.66
C HIS A 64 4.93 -15.77 -4.33
N VAL A 65 3.62 -15.75 -4.10
CA VAL A 65 3.02 -15.11 -2.94
C VAL A 65 1.89 -15.93 -2.31
N ARG A 66 1.51 -15.56 -1.10
CA ARG A 66 0.30 -16.06 -0.43
C ARG A 66 -0.50 -14.88 0.14
N ILE A 67 -1.80 -14.84 -0.11
CA ILE A 67 -2.69 -13.89 0.55
C ILE A 67 -2.83 -14.28 2.02
N LEU A 68 -2.49 -13.36 2.93
CA LEU A 68 -2.71 -13.52 4.37
C LEU A 68 -4.06 -12.95 4.80
N GLY A 69 -4.50 -11.88 4.13
CA GLY A 69 -5.80 -11.25 4.37
C GLY A 69 -5.95 -9.95 3.59
N ARG A 70 -7.05 -9.25 3.88
CA ARG A 70 -7.36 -7.94 3.33
C ARG A 70 -8.11 -7.08 4.34
N THR A 71 -8.13 -5.77 4.13
CA THR A 71 -9.03 -4.88 4.89
C THR A 71 -10.47 -5.29 4.67
N ARG A 72 -11.29 -5.18 5.72
CA ARG A 72 -12.71 -5.54 5.69
C ARG A 72 -13.48 -4.60 4.77
N ASP A 73 -13.24 -3.31 4.99
CA ASP A 73 -13.93 -2.20 4.33
C ASP A 73 -12.99 -1.43 3.39
N TRP A 74 -13.61 -0.56 2.58
CA TRP A 74 -12.91 0.37 1.71
C TRP A 74 -12.32 1.52 2.51
N LEU A 75 -11.02 1.76 2.35
CA LEU A 75 -10.34 2.94 2.87
C LEU A 75 -10.35 4.04 1.81
N ARG A 76 -10.70 5.26 2.18
CA ARG A 76 -10.82 6.38 1.23
C ARG A 76 -9.80 7.47 1.54
N TYR A 77 -9.32 8.13 0.51
CA TYR A 77 -8.63 9.40 0.64
C TYR A 77 -9.00 10.33 -0.51
N ASP A 78 -9.02 11.62 -0.20
CA ASP A 78 -9.21 12.67 -1.18
C ASP A 78 -7.86 13.08 -1.78
N VAL A 79 -7.87 13.35 -3.08
CA VAL A 79 -6.70 13.89 -3.76
C VAL A 79 -6.87 15.40 -3.85
N PRO A 80 -5.94 16.21 -3.33
CA PRO A 80 -6.07 17.66 -3.43
C PRO A 80 -6.12 18.14 -4.90
N ASP A 81 -6.92 19.18 -5.17
CA ASP A 81 -7.17 19.72 -6.53
C ASP A 81 -5.91 20.06 -7.34
N VAL A 82 -4.81 20.38 -6.66
CA VAL A 82 -3.51 20.65 -7.28
C VAL A 82 -2.90 19.42 -7.94
N PHE A 83 -3.23 18.21 -7.46
CA PHE A 83 -2.81 16.92 -8.02
C PHE A 83 -3.83 16.34 -9.01
N ILE A 84 -5.02 16.95 -9.11
CA ILE A 84 -6.07 16.51 -10.04
C ILE A 84 -5.87 17.20 -11.39
N ARG A 85 -5.83 16.39 -12.46
CA ARG A 85 -5.79 16.89 -13.85
C ARG A 85 -6.97 17.82 -14.11
N ARG A 86 -6.74 18.91 -14.86
CA ARG A 86 -7.74 19.97 -15.05
C ARG A 86 -9.07 19.45 -15.59
N GLU A 87 -9.02 18.51 -16.53
CA GLU A 87 -10.18 17.88 -17.15
C GLU A 87 -11.00 16.99 -16.19
N SER A 88 -10.42 16.56 -15.07
CA SER A 88 -11.05 15.67 -14.09
C SER A 88 -11.58 16.39 -12.85
N ARG A 89 -11.33 17.70 -12.73
CA ARG A 89 -11.76 18.49 -11.56
C ARG A 89 -13.29 18.52 -11.46
N GLY A 90 -13.80 18.38 -10.24
CA GLY A 90 -15.23 18.32 -9.94
C GLY A 90 -15.88 16.93 -10.12
N HIS A 91 -15.26 16.03 -10.89
CA HIS A 91 -15.76 14.65 -11.08
C HIS A 91 -14.96 13.63 -10.27
N TYR A 92 -13.64 13.78 -10.22
CA TYR A 92 -12.75 12.92 -9.46
C TYR A 92 -12.44 13.56 -8.10
N LYS A 93 -12.71 12.82 -7.03
CA LYS A 93 -12.39 13.23 -5.65
C LYS A 93 -11.16 12.53 -5.10
N GLY A 94 -10.99 11.25 -5.41
CA GLY A 94 -9.88 10.48 -4.86
C GLY A 94 -9.97 8.99 -5.13
N GLN A 95 -9.33 8.19 -4.27
CA GLN A 95 -9.36 6.73 -4.38
C GLN A 95 -10.14 6.12 -3.22
N LYS A 96 -10.76 4.97 -3.50
CA LYS A 96 -11.20 4.03 -2.48
C LYS A 96 -10.47 2.72 -2.67
N GLN A 97 -9.88 2.20 -1.61
CA GLN A 97 -8.94 1.08 -1.65
C GLN A 97 -9.38 -0.08 -0.78
N ILE A 98 -9.27 -1.29 -1.31
CA ILE A 98 -9.13 -2.51 -0.49
C ILE A 98 -7.65 -2.84 -0.44
N TRP A 99 -7.11 -3.02 0.76
CA TRP A 99 -5.70 -3.36 0.94
C TRP A 99 -5.53 -4.85 1.20
N PHE A 100 -4.55 -5.46 0.54
CA PHE A 100 -4.19 -6.87 0.71
C PHE A 100 -2.85 -6.98 1.44
N LEU A 101 -2.75 -7.91 2.38
CA LEU A 101 -1.49 -8.34 2.96
C LEU A 101 -1.05 -9.65 2.31
N LEU A 102 0.11 -9.65 1.69
CA LEU A 102 0.69 -10.80 1.01
C LEU A 102 1.99 -11.24 1.69
N ARG A 103 2.25 -12.54 1.73
CA ARG A 103 3.55 -13.11 2.10
C ARG A 103 4.32 -13.47 0.84
N MET A 104 5.55 -13.00 0.73
CA MET A 104 6.51 -13.48 -0.27
C MET A 104 6.92 -14.92 0.02
N LEU A 105 6.67 -15.82 -0.94
CA LEU A 105 7.11 -17.21 -0.95
C LEU A 105 8.33 -17.43 -1.86
N GLY A 106 8.45 -16.59 -2.90
CA GLY A 106 9.59 -16.59 -3.82
C GLY A 106 10.86 -16.01 -3.22
N ARG A 107 11.83 -15.74 -4.09
CA ARG A 107 13.11 -15.10 -3.79
C ARG A 107 13.07 -13.63 -4.18
N ASP A 108 13.97 -12.84 -3.60
CA ASP A 108 14.10 -11.42 -3.95
C ASP A 108 14.37 -11.19 -5.45
N ASN A 109 15.08 -12.11 -6.11
CA ASN A 109 15.35 -12.04 -7.55
C ASN A 109 14.14 -12.37 -8.45
N ASP A 110 13.02 -12.83 -7.87
CA ASP A 110 11.77 -12.99 -8.63
C ASP A 110 11.07 -11.64 -8.82
N VAL A 111 11.46 -10.60 -8.08
CA VAL A 111 10.97 -9.23 -8.26
C VAL A 111 11.54 -8.64 -9.55
N CYS A 112 10.65 -8.24 -10.46
CA CYS A 112 11.01 -7.61 -11.72
C CYS A 112 10.17 -6.35 -11.95
N LEU A 113 10.75 -5.18 -11.62
CA LEU A 113 10.11 -3.86 -11.85
C LEU A 113 10.03 -3.46 -13.34
N ARG A 114 10.40 -4.36 -14.24
CA ARG A 114 10.40 -4.18 -15.70
C ARG A 114 9.65 -5.31 -16.41
N ALA A 115 8.76 -6.00 -15.70
CA ALA A 115 7.92 -7.05 -16.25
C ALA A 115 6.93 -6.52 -17.31
N THR A 116 6.65 -5.21 -17.32
CA THR A 116 5.76 -4.54 -18.26
C THR A 116 6.36 -3.26 -18.82
N ASP A 117 5.79 -2.76 -19.92
CA ASP A 117 6.24 -1.54 -20.62
C ASP A 117 5.87 -0.23 -19.88
N SER A 118 5.09 -0.31 -18.81
CA SER A 118 4.62 0.84 -18.03
C SER A 118 4.92 0.69 -16.53
N PRO A 119 6.20 0.65 -16.14
CA PRO A 119 6.57 0.43 -14.74
C PRO A 119 6.25 1.65 -13.85
N GLU A 120 5.72 1.40 -12.65
CA GLU A 120 5.47 2.44 -11.62
C GLU A 120 6.73 2.72 -10.77
N PHE A 121 7.61 1.73 -10.62
CA PHE A 121 8.78 1.79 -9.74
C PHE A 121 10.12 1.68 -10.48
N ASP A 122 11.18 2.37 -10.03
CA ASP A 122 12.55 2.21 -10.54
C ASP A 122 13.52 1.53 -9.58
N ALA A 123 13.19 1.49 -8.30
CA ALA A 123 13.95 0.79 -7.28
C ALA A 123 13.00 0.27 -6.20
N TRP A 124 13.46 -0.69 -5.42
CA TRP A 124 12.73 -1.20 -4.28
C TRP A 124 13.69 -1.61 -3.16
N ARG A 125 13.16 -1.72 -1.94
CA ARG A 125 13.87 -2.30 -0.80
C ARG A 125 12.89 -2.92 0.19
N TRP A 126 13.40 -3.80 1.04
CA TRP A 126 12.70 -4.21 2.25
C TRP A 126 12.84 -3.11 3.32
N CYS A 127 11.76 -2.78 4.02
CA CYS A 127 11.71 -1.86 5.15
C CYS A 127 11.03 -2.50 6.35
N GLU A 128 11.26 -1.98 7.55
CA GLU A 128 10.46 -2.37 8.71
C GLU A 128 8.97 -2.17 8.44
N TYR A 129 8.13 -3.01 9.04
CA TYR A 129 6.67 -2.99 8.80
C TYR A 129 6.06 -1.62 9.05
N TRP A 130 6.48 -0.97 10.15
CA TRP A 130 6.06 0.38 10.50
C TRP A 130 6.91 1.40 9.77
N ILE A 131 6.58 1.60 8.49
CA ILE A 131 7.21 2.64 7.68
C ILE A 131 6.96 4.04 8.27
N PRO A 132 7.95 4.94 8.21
CA PRO A 132 7.75 6.33 8.63
C PRO A 132 6.71 7.03 7.73
N LEU A 133 5.54 7.36 8.28
CA LEU A 133 4.45 7.97 7.51
C LEU A 133 4.79 9.36 6.97
N ASP A 134 5.76 10.06 7.56
CA ASP A 134 6.29 11.32 7.05
C ASP A 134 6.92 11.19 5.66
N THR A 135 7.43 10.01 5.30
CA THR A 135 7.93 9.69 3.95
C THR A 135 6.81 9.45 2.92
N VAL A 136 5.57 9.27 3.39
CA VAL A 136 4.38 9.11 2.55
C VAL A 136 3.76 10.48 2.29
N ILE A 137 3.29 10.68 1.06
CA ILE A 137 2.56 11.89 0.70
C ILE A 137 1.34 12.10 1.62
N GLU A 138 1.16 13.33 2.09
CA GLU A 138 0.28 13.66 3.22
C GLU A 138 -1.12 13.05 3.13
N PHE A 139 -1.81 13.24 2.00
CA PHE A 139 -3.18 12.78 1.81
C PHE A 139 -3.33 11.25 1.78
N LYS A 140 -2.24 10.47 1.69
CA LYS A 140 -2.28 9.00 1.78
C LYS A 140 -1.97 8.47 3.18
N ARG A 141 -1.40 9.29 4.08
CA ARG A 141 -0.87 8.84 5.37
C ARG A 141 -1.89 8.13 6.24
N GLU A 142 -3.12 8.64 6.28
CA GLU A 142 -4.20 8.04 7.07
C GLU A 142 -4.58 6.65 6.55
N VAL A 143 -4.77 6.49 5.24
CA VAL A 143 -5.10 5.19 4.64
C VAL A 143 -3.97 4.18 4.85
N TYR A 144 -2.72 4.62 4.78
CA TYR A 144 -1.56 3.78 5.09
C TYR A 144 -1.57 3.32 6.54
N SER A 145 -1.79 4.26 7.47
CA SER A 145 -1.91 3.96 8.90
C SER A 145 -3.02 2.94 9.17
N LEU A 146 -4.22 3.17 8.63
CA LEU A 146 -5.37 2.28 8.81
C LEU A 146 -5.10 0.88 8.26
N ALA A 147 -4.57 0.77 7.03
CA ALA A 147 -4.27 -0.50 6.40
C ALA A 147 -3.21 -1.30 7.18
N LEU A 148 -2.11 -0.65 7.57
CA LEU A 148 -1.04 -1.27 8.36
C LEU A 148 -1.56 -1.73 9.73
N ASN A 149 -2.31 -0.88 10.43
CA ASN A 149 -2.85 -1.24 11.74
C ASN A 149 -3.83 -2.43 11.65
N GLU A 150 -4.78 -2.40 10.70
CA GLU A 150 -5.77 -3.47 10.56
C GLU A 150 -5.11 -4.81 10.19
N LEU A 151 -4.13 -4.79 9.30
CA LEU A 151 -3.51 -6.00 8.76
C LEU A 151 -2.37 -6.54 9.63
N SER A 152 -1.79 -5.73 10.52
CA SER A 152 -0.69 -6.12 11.41
C SER A 152 -0.99 -7.38 12.24
N GLY A 153 -2.24 -7.53 12.70
CA GLY A 153 -2.68 -8.67 13.52
C GLY A 153 -2.62 -10.04 12.82
N LEU A 154 -2.43 -10.07 11.50
CA LEU A 154 -2.26 -11.30 10.72
C LEU A 154 -0.82 -11.83 10.73
N ILE A 155 0.16 -10.99 11.11
CA ILE A 155 1.60 -11.34 11.05
C ILE A 155 2.32 -11.13 12.38
N PHE A 156 1.87 -10.17 13.18
CA PHE A 156 2.24 -10.06 14.57
C PHE A 156 1.15 -10.78 15.35
N LYS A 157 1.46 -11.98 15.83
CA LYS A 157 0.64 -12.61 16.87
C LYS A 157 0.49 -11.57 17.99
N LYS A 158 -0.64 -11.57 18.70
CA LYS A 158 -0.69 -10.99 20.05
C LYS A 158 0.28 -11.78 20.93
N THR A 159 1.58 -11.58 20.78
CA THR A 159 2.50 -11.77 21.88
C THR A 159 2.03 -10.78 22.94
N GLY A 160 1.78 -11.26 24.15
CA GLY A 160 1.59 -10.41 25.32
C GLY A 160 2.88 -9.69 25.70
N GLU A 161 3.60 -9.15 24.72
CA GLU A 161 4.76 -8.31 24.91
C GLU A 161 4.28 -6.87 24.77
N GLU A 162 4.42 -6.18 25.90
CA GLU A 162 3.94 -4.84 26.15
C GLU A 162 4.40 -3.87 25.06
N ARG A 163 3.47 -3.03 24.60
CA ARG A 163 3.82 -1.81 23.86
C ARG A 163 4.81 -1.03 24.73
N PRO A 164 5.95 -0.54 24.21
CA PRO A 164 6.73 0.44 24.94
C PRO A 164 5.84 1.66 25.18
N VAL A 165 5.54 1.91 26.45
CA VAL A 165 4.91 3.14 26.90
C VAL A 165 5.92 4.24 26.62
N VAL A 166 5.54 5.19 25.77
CA VAL A 166 6.29 6.44 25.65
C VAL A 166 6.09 7.17 26.96
N ASP A 167 7.13 7.19 27.80
CA ASP A 167 7.12 7.94 29.05
C ASP A 167 7.14 9.44 28.72
N THR A 168 5.99 10.09 28.84
CA THR A 168 5.84 11.53 28.66
C THR A 168 6.08 12.32 29.96
N SER A 169 6.64 11.71 31.01
CA SER A 169 6.83 12.39 32.30
C SER A 169 8.14 13.19 32.45
N GLN A 170 8.77 13.59 31.34
CA GLN A 170 9.84 14.60 31.34
C GLN A 170 9.48 15.85 30.51
N MET A 171 8.36 16.51 30.84
CA MET A 171 8.12 17.90 30.41
C MET A 171 7.30 18.67 31.46
N THR A 172 7.78 18.72 32.70
CA THR A 172 7.56 19.86 33.61
C THR A 172 8.71 19.86 34.62
N GLY A 173 9.79 20.56 34.28
CA GLY A 173 10.78 21.03 35.26
C GLY A 173 10.41 22.45 35.68
N ASP A 174 10.66 22.75 36.94
CA ASP A 174 10.42 24.01 37.66
C ASP A 174 10.85 25.29 36.93
#